data_AF-A0A024P546-F1
#
_entry.id   AF-A0A024P546-F1
#
_cell.length_a   1.000
_cell.length_b   1.000
_cell.length_c   1.000
_cell.angle_alpha   90.00
_cell.angle_beta   90.00
_cell.angle_gamma   90.00
#
_symmetry.space_group_name_H-M   'P 1'
#
loop_
_entity.id
_entity.type
_entity.pdbx_description
1 polymer ?
#
loop_
_entity_poly.entity_id
_entity_poly.type
_entity_poly.pdbx_seq_one_letter_code
_entity_poly.pdbx_strand_id
1 'polypeptide(L)' 'MPYKEHLEQQIEELRSHMYEIYKNNPEDEELLKISQELDELLNRRDIQSIKALIK' A
#
# COMPACT_ATOMS: atom_id res chain seq x y z
N MET A 1 4.00 16.15 -10.59
CA MET A 1 3.58 15.84 -9.20
C MET A 1 4.78 15.28 -8.46
N PRO A 2 5.05 15.71 -7.22
CA PRO A 2 6.13 15.16 -6.42
C PRO A 2 5.93 13.65 -6.22
N TYR A 3 7.02 12.89 -6.31
CA TYR A 3 7.06 11.43 -6.19
C TYR A 3 6.34 10.87 -4.95
N LYS A 4 6.31 11.65 -3.86
CA LYS A 4 5.59 11.31 -2.62
C LYS A 4 4.07 11.20 -2.81
N GLU A 5 3.46 12.15 -3.53
CA GLU A 5 2.01 12.15 -3.81
C GLU A 5 1.61 10.93 -4.66
N HIS A 6 2.46 10.53 -5.60
CA HIS A 6 2.23 9.33 -6.40
C HIS A 6 2.30 8.04 -5.58
N LEU A 7 3.20 7.96 -4.59
CA LEU A 7 3.30 6.80 -3.72
C LEU A 7 2.10 6.71 -2.77
N GLU A 8 1.65 7.85 -2.24
CA GLU A 8 0.45 7.92 -1.39
C GLU A 8 -0.82 7.56 -2.16
N GLN A 9 -0.95 8.00 -3.41
CA GLN A 9 -2.07 7.62 -4.29
C GLN A 9 -2.11 6.10 -4.55
N GLN A 10 -0.98 5.49 -4.89
CA GLN A 10 -0.91 4.04 -5.11
C GLN A 10 -1.26 3.25 -3.85
N ILE A 11 -0.85 3.72 -2.67
CA ILE A 11 -1.20 3.09 -1.38
C ILE A 11 -2.71 3.16 -1.14
N GLU A 12 -3.35 4.31 -1.43
CA GLU A 12 -4.78 4.49 -1.18
C GLU A 12 -5.65 3.72 -2.19
N GLU A 13 -5.24 3.66 -3.45
CA GLU A 13 -5.89 2.83 -4.47
C GLU A 13 -5.84 1.35 -4.09
N LEU A 14 -4.68 0.86 -3.68
CA LEU A 14 -4.51 -0.55 -3.31
C LEU A 14 -5.25 -0.89 -2.02
N ARG A 15 -5.27 0.04 -1.05
CA ARG A 15 -6.07 -0.09 0.18
C ARG A 15 -7.57 -0.17 -0.12
N SER A 16 -8.07 0.67 -1.02
CA SER A 16 -9.49 0.65 -1.43
C SER A 16 -9.84 -0.68 -2.09
N HIS A 17 -8.99 -1.17 -3.00
CA HIS A 17 -9.19 -2.44 -3.67
C HIS A 17 -9.18 -3.62 -2.68
N MET A 18 -8.24 -3.64 -1.73
CA MET A 18 -8.20 -4.63 -0.66
C MET A 18 -9.51 -4.67 0.15
N TYR A 19 -10.07 -3.50 0.49
CA TYR A 19 -11.33 -3.41 1.22
C TYR A 19 -12.52 -3.93 0.41
N GLU A 20 -12.55 -3.68 -0.90
CA GLU A 20 -13.59 -4.22 -1.77
C GLU A 20 -13.56 -5.75 -1.81
N ILE A 21 -12.37 -6.34 -1.95
CA ILE A 21 -12.21 -7.80 -1.92
C ILE A 21 -12.64 -8.34 -0.55
N TYR A 22 -12.13 -7.77 0.54
CA TYR A 22 -12.49 -8.21 1.90
C TYR A 22 -14.00 -8.16 2.16
N LYS A 23 -14.65 -7.08 1.71
CA LYS A 23 -16.09 -6.89 1.88
C LYS A 23 -16.89 -7.94 1.10
N ASN A 24 -16.41 -8.33 -0.07
CA ASN A 24 -17.08 -9.32 -0.91
C ASN A 24 -16.81 -10.75 -0.41
N ASN A 25 -15.55 -11.09 -0.14
CA ASN A 25 -15.12 -12.38 0.37
C ASN A 25 -13.83 -12.24 1.22
N PRO A 26 -13.93 -12.35 2.55
CA PRO A 26 -12.76 -12.25 3.43
C PRO A 26 -11.82 -13.45 3.36
N GLU A 27 -12.24 -14.56 2.75
CA GLU A 27 -11.42 -15.76 2.55
C GLU A 27 -10.84 -15.84 1.13
N ASP A 28 -10.96 -14.77 0.33
CA ASP A 28 -10.42 -14.73 -1.01
C ASP A 28 -8.89 -14.82 -1.00
N GLU A 29 -8.31 -15.72 -1.80
CA GLU A 29 -6.85 -15.82 -1.94
C GLU A 29 -6.23 -14.55 -2.52
N GLU A 30 -7.00 -13.78 -3.29
CA GLU A 30 -6.58 -12.48 -3.82
C GLU A 30 -6.43 -11.43 -2.71
N LEU A 31 -7.21 -11.53 -1.63
CA LEU A 31 -7.07 -10.65 -0.47
C LEU A 31 -5.68 -10.76 0.14
N LEU A 32 -5.17 -11.99 0.28
CA LEU A 32 -3.83 -12.23 0.81
C LEU A 32 -2.76 -11.58 -0.09
N LYS A 33 -2.87 -11.75 -1.40
CA LYS A 33 -1.91 -11.17 -2.36
C LYS A 33 -1.90 -9.64 -2.30
N ILE A 34 -3.08 -9.01 -2.33
CA ILE A 34 -3.18 -7.55 -2.25
C ILE A 34 -2.70 -7.02 -0.90
N SER A 35 -2.96 -7.74 0.20
CA SER A 35 -2.45 -7.34 1.52
C SER A 35 -0.91 -7.32 1.57
N GLN A 36 -0.25 -8.29 0.92
CA GLN A 36 1.21 -8.36 0.83
C GLN A 36 1.78 -7.23 -0.04
N GLU A 37 1.15 -6.95 -1.19
CA GLU A 37 1.55 -5.84 -2.06
C GLU A 37 1.41 -4.49 -1.34
N LEU A 38 0.35 -4.31 -0.54
CA LEU A 38 0.14 -3.11 0.27
C LEU A 38 1.23 -2.96 1.33
N ASP A 39 1.57 -4.05 2.04
CA ASP A 39 2.65 -4.04 3.02
C ASP A 39 4.01 -3.68 2.39
N GLU A 40 4.31 -4.17 1.19
CA GLU A 40 5.53 -3.79 0.47
C GLU A 40 5.58 -2.29 0.15
N LEU A 41 4.46 -1.72 -0.33
CA LEU A 41 4.39 -0.29 -0.65
C LEU A 41 4.51 0.58 0.61
N LEU A 42 3.87 0.18 1.71
CA LEU A 42 3.98 0.86 3.00
C LEU A 42 5.43 0.83 3.52
N ASN A 43 6.08 -0.33 3.47
CA ASN A 43 7.48 -0.46 3.86
C ASN A 43 8.41 0.41 3.01
N ARG A 44 8.19 0.50 1.70
CA ARG A 44 8.96 1.38 0.81
C ARG A 44 8.79 2.85 1.18
N ARG A 45 7.57 3.28 1.55
CA ARG A 45 7.30 4.65 2.03
C ARG A 45 8.02 4.94 3.35
N ASP A 46 7.98 4.00 4.28
CA ASP A 46 8.55 4.19 5.63
C ASP A 46 10.09 4.23 5.57
N ILE A 47 10.71 3.35 4.78
CA ILE A 47 12.15 3.40 4.51
C ILE A 47 12.56 4.74 3.89
N GLN A 48 11.76 5.30 2.98
CA GLN A 48 12.05 6.61 2.40
C GLN A 48 11.93 7.76 3.41
N SER A 49 10.92 7.67 4.28
CA SER A 49 10.74 8.65 5.36
C SER A 49 11.92 8.64 6.32
N ILE A 50 12.41 7.44 6.68
CA ILE A 50 13.63 7.28 7.47
C ILE A 50 14.84 7.85 6.73
N LYS A 51 15.05 7.52 5.45
CA LYS A 51 16.17 8.07 4.65
C LYS A 51 16.17 9.60 4.57
N ALA A 52 15.00 10.24 4.59
CA ALA A 52 14.89 11.70 4.60
C ALA A 52 15.28 12.34 5.94
N LEU A 53 15.18 11.61 7.05
CA LEU A 53 15.55 12.09 8.39
C LEU A 53 17.06 11.99 8.68
N ILE A 54 17.81 11.19 7.91
CA ILE A 54 19.25 10.93 8.10
C ILE A 54 20.10 11.64 7.03
N LYS A 55 19.49 12.55 6.26
CA LYS A 55 20.13 13.34 5.19
C LYS A 55 20.26 14.80 5.60
#